data_AF-A0A975XNZ8-F1
#
_entry.id   AF-A0A975XNZ8-F1
#
_cell.length_a   1.000
_cell.length_b   1.000
_cell.length_c   1.000
_cell.angle_alpha   90.00
_cell.angle_beta   90.00
_cell.angle_gamma   90.00
#
_symmetry.space_group_name_H-M   'P 1'
#
loop_
_entity.id
_entity.type
_entity.pdbx_description
1 polymer ?
#
loop_
_entity_poly.entity_id
_entity_poly.type
_entity_poly.pdbx_seq_one_letter_code
_entity_poly.pdbx_strand_id
1 'polypeptide(L)'
;MKQASKDMNLERYAKMAERRMLSKTLISSDLFLDMPLSSQALYIHFTILADDDGFVNYPRRIQRIIEASENDFKMLPAKRFIISFESGIIVITHWKINNYIQKDR
;
A
#
# COMPACT_ATOMS: atom_id res chain seq x y z
N MET A 1 -26.41 -3.66 -25.81
CA MET A 1 -25.06 -4.25 -25.94
C MET A 1 -23.93 -3.33 -25.43
N LYS A 2 -23.88 -2.04 -25.80
CA LYS A 2 -22.81 -1.12 -25.31
C LYS A 2 -22.84 -0.86 -23.79
N GLN A 3 -24.03 -0.78 -23.18
CA GLN A 3 -24.18 -0.55 -21.74
C GLN A 3 -23.65 -1.72 -20.90
N ALA A 4 -24.09 -2.95 -21.20
CA ALA A 4 -23.62 -4.16 -20.51
C ALA A 4 -22.10 -4.38 -20.61
N SER A 5 -21.47 -4.01 -21.73
CA SER A 5 -20.00 -4.10 -21.88
C SER A 5 -19.25 -3.05 -21.05
N LYS A 6 -19.85 -1.87 -20.85
CA LYS A 6 -19.29 -0.82 -19.97
C LYS A 6 -19.40 -1.23 -18.50
N ASP A 7 -20.54 -1.78 -18.11
CA ASP A 7 -20.81 -2.22 -16.74
C ASP A 7 -19.89 -3.40 -16.35
N MET A 8 -19.70 -4.38 -17.24
CA MET A 8 -18.77 -5.49 -17.03
C MET A 8 -17.29 -5.05 -16.92
N ASN A 9 -16.89 -4.01 -17.67
CA ASN A 9 -15.55 -3.44 -17.52
C ASN A 9 -15.41 -2.73 -16.17
N LEU A 10 -16.40 -1.94 -15.76
CA LEU A 10 -16.39 -1.24 -14.48
C LEU A 10 -16.30 -2.22 -13.30
N GLU A 11 -17.05 -3.31 -13.36
CA GLU A 11 -17.01 -4.39 -12.36
C GLU A 11 -15.66 -5.12 -12.34
N ARG A 12 -15.04 -5.35 -13.52
CA ARG A 12 -13.67 -5.87 -13.62
C ARG A 12 -12.65 -4.92 -12.98
N TYR A 13 -12.76 -3.61 -13.24
CA TYR A 13 -11.88 -2.61 -12.62
C TYR A 13 -12.08 -2.56 -11.11
N ALA A 14 -13.32 -2.58 -10.62
CA ALA A 14 -13.61 -2.63 -9.19
C ALA A 14 -13.04 -3.90 -8.53
N LYS A 15 -13.17 -5.06 -9.19
CA LYS A 15 -12.60 -6.32 -8.72
C LYS A 15 -11.07 -6.34 -8.71
N MET A 16 -10.42 -5.61 -9.63
CA MET A 16 -8.96 -5.38 -9.59
C MET A 16 -8.58 -4.36 -8.51
N ALA A 17 -9.40 -3.32 -8.28
CA ALA A 17 -9.21 -2.33 -7.23
C ALA A 17 -9.37 -2.92 -5.82
N GLU A 18 -10.09 -4.03 -5.64
CA GLU A 18 -10.10 -4.76 -4.36
C GLU A 18 -8.85 -5.62 -4.15
N ARG A 19 -8.15 -6.02 -5.23
CA ARG A 19 -6.98 -6.88 -5.14
C ARG A 19 -5.73 -6.05 -4.98
N ARG A 20 -4.97 -6.36 -3.94
CA ARG A 20 -3.67 -5.74 -3.65
C ARG A 20 -2.58 -6.79 -3.80
N MET A 21 -1.50 -6.41 -4.46
CA MET A 21 -0.31 -7.22 -4.64
C MET A 21 0.84 -6.64 -3.80
N LEU A 22 1.75 -7.50 -3.38
CA LEU A 22 2.99 -7.12 -2.72
C LEU A 22 4.16 -7.74 -3.48
N SER A 23 5.16 -6.93 -3.81
CA SER A 23 6.35 -7.42 -4.50
C SER A 23 7.16 -8.33 -3.58
N LYS A 24 7.36 -9.58 -4.01
CA LYS A 24 8.20 -10.56 -3.29
C LYS A 24 9.61 -10.02 -3.06
N THR A 25 10.21 -9.43 -4.09
CA THR A 25 11.56 -8.86 -4.02
C THR A 25 11.67 -7.73 -3.01
N LEU A 26 10.60 -6.93 -2.85
CA LEU A 26 10.57 -5.84 -1.88
C LEU A 26 10.48 -6.37 -0.45
N ILE A 27 9.53 -7.27 -0.18
CA ILE A 27 9.33 -7.81 1.17
C ILE A 27 10.45 -8.77 1.59
N SER A 28 11.23 -9.30 0.64
CA SER A 28 12.40 -10.13 0.90
C SER A 28 13.72 -9.35 0.91
N SER A 29 13.67 -8.01 0.78
CA SER A 29 14.89 -7.19 0.78
C SER A 29 15.43 -6.99 2.19
N ASP A 30 16.75 -6.90 2.33
CA ASP A 30 17.41 -6.66 3.63
C ASP A 30 16.86 -5.39 4.30
N LEU A 31 16.66 -4.31 3.53
CA LEU A 31 16.08 -3.06 4.02
C LEU A 31 14.72 -3.24 4.71
N PHE A 32 13.90 -4.16 4.19
CA PHE A 32 12.60 -4.49 4.77
C PHE A 32 12.72 -5.43 5.97
N LEU A 33 13.51 -6.49 5.83
CA LEU A 33 13.68 -7.52 6.84
C LEU A 33 14.42 -7.00 8.09
N ASP A 34 15.28 -5.99 7.95
CA ASP A 34 15.96 -5.31 9.05
C ASP A 34 15.02 -4.41 9.89
N MET A 35 13.80 -4.15 9.44
CA MET A 35 12.82 -3.41 10.23
C MET A 35 12.16 -4.32 11.28
N PRO A 36 11.76 -3.79 12.46
CA PRO A 36 10.89 -4.49 13.41
C PRO A 36 9.61 -4.99 12.75
N LEU A 37 9.09 -6.11 13.27
CA LEU A 37 7.89 -6.75 12.73
C LEU A 37 6.67 -5.81 12.72
N SER A 38 6.53 -4.94 13.72
CA SER A 38 5.47 -3.91 13.77
C SER A 38 5.59 -2.89 12.64
N SER A 39 6.81 -2.49 12.27
CA SER A 39 7.05 -1.60 11.12
C SER A 39 6.75 -2.30 9.79
N GLN A 40 7.16 -3.56 9.65
CA GLN A 40 6.84 -4.39 8.48
C GLN A 40 5.32 -4.56 8.32
N ALA A 41 4.63 -4.91 9.41
CA ALA A 41 3.17 -5.04 9.45
C ALA A 41 2.50 -3.72 9.07
N LEU A 42 2.96 -2.60 9.61
CA LEU A 42 2.42 -1.27 9.30
C LEU A 42 2.49 -0.96 7.80
N TYR A 43 3.63 -1.21 7.17
CA TYR A 43 3.80 -1.04 5.73
C TYR A 43 2.86 -1.94 4.90
N ILE A 44 2.70 -3.20 5.31
CA ILE A 44 1.79 -4.14 4.64
C ILE A 44 0.34 -3.64 4.78
N HIS A 45 -0.09 -3.25 5.98
CA HIS A 45 -1.44 -2.70 6.20
C HIS A 45 -1.68 -1.43 5.38
N PHE A 46 -0.70 -0.53 5.27
CA PHE A 46 -0.81 0.62 4.38
C PHE A 46 -0.99 0.19 2.92
N THR A 47 -0.23 -0.80 2.45
CA THR A 47 -0.34 -1.30 1.06
C THR A 47 -1.71 -1.90 0.77
N ILE A 48 -2.32 -2.59 1.73
CA ILE A 48 -3.67 -3.15 1.54
C ILE A 48 -4.75 -2.06 1.58
N LEU A 49 -4.58 -1.05 2.44
CA LEU A 49 -5.61 -0.04 2.72
C LEU A 49 -5.46 1.27 1.92
N ALA A 50 -4.44 1.37 1.07
CA ALA A 50 -4.27 2.52 0.19
C ALA A 50 -5.30 2.55 -0.95
N ASP A 51 -5.56 3.76 -1.46
CA ASP A 51 -6.33 3.94 -2.69
C ASP A 51 -5.55 3.53 -3.95
N ASP A 52 -6.15 3.73 -5.12
CA ASP A 52 -5.59 3.26 -6.40
C ASP A 52 -4.30 3.98 -6.83
N ASP A 53 -3.99 5.11 -6.19
CA ASP A 53 -2.76 5.89 -6.41
C ASP A 53 -1.72 5.66 -5.29
N GLY A 54 -2.03 4.81 -4.31
CA GLY A 54 -1.14 4.45 -3.21
C GLY A 54 -1.17 5.41 -2.03
N PHE A 55 -2.19 6.28 -1.93
CA PHE A 55 -2.38 7.17 -0.80
C PHE A 55 -3.15 6.51 0.34
N VAL A 56 -2.80 6.87 1.58
CA VAL A 56 -3.49 6.45 2.79
C VAL A 56 -3.91 7.69 3.57
N ASN A 57 -5.22 7.87 3.77
CA ASN A 57 -5.80 9.08 4.34
C ASN A 57 -5.93 9.06 5.87
N TYR A 58 -5.68 7.90 6.50
CA TYR A 58 -5.78 7.72 7.96
C TYR A 58 -4.65 6.86 8.56
N PRO A 59 -3.37 7.16 8.25
CA PRO A 59 -2.25 6.31 8.64
C PRO A 59 -2.11 6.16 10.16
N ARG A 60 -2.38 7.23 10.92
CA ARG A 60 -2.36 7.23 12.40
C ARG A 60 -3.48 6.40 13.02
N ARG A 61 -4.58 6.15 12.31
CA ARG A 61 -5.63 5.22 12.76
C ARG A 61 -5.14 3.78 12.62
N ILE A 62 -4.59 3.44 11.46
CA ILE A 62 -4.05 2.10 11.19
C ILE A 62 -2.94 1.76 12.19
N GLN A 63 -2.00 2.69 12.40
CA GLN A 63 -0.93 2.54 13.40
C GLN A 63 -1.46 2.14 14.78
N ARG A 64 -2.52 2.80 15.26
CA ARG A 64 -3.15 2.49 16.55
C ARG A 64 -3.84 1.13 16.57
N ILE A 65 -4.55 0.78 15.49
CA ILE A 65 -5.29 -0.49 15.40
C ILE A 65 -4.34 -1.68 15.48
N ILE A 66 -3.16 -1.57 14.87
CA ILE A 66 -2.16 -2.65 14.88
C ILE A 66 -1.17 -2.52 16.04
N GLU A 67 -1.39 -1.56 16.94
CA GLU A 67 -0.56 -1.30 18.13
C GLU A 67 0.92 -1.03 17.81
N ALA A 68 1.20 -0.41 16.65
CA ALA A 68 2.56 -0.01 16.26
C ALA A 68 2.98 1.28 16.98
N SER A 69 4.23 1.33 17.42
CA SER A 69 4.77 2.50 18.11
C SER A 69 4.98 3.68 17.16
N GLU A 70 5.21 4.88 17.71
CA GLU A 70 5.59 6.04 16.90
C GLU A 70 6.96 5.86 16.23
N ASN A 71 7.86 5.11 16.87
CA ASN A 71 9.18 4.79 16.29
C ASN A 71 9.05 3.86 15.08
N ASP A 72 8.13 2.90 15.14
CA ASP A 72 7.83 2.02 14.01
C ASP A 72 7.32 2.81 12.81
N PHE A 73 6.40 3.75 13.07
CA PHE A 73 5.90 4.63 12.02
C PHE A 73 7.02 5.48 11.40
N LYS A 74 7.85 6.13 12.23
CA LYS A 74 8.93 7.03 11.78
C LYS A 74 10.03 6.34 10.99
N MET A 75 10.18 5.02 11.13
CA MET A 75 11.15 4.27 10.36
C MET A 75 10.77 4.11 8.89
N LEU A 76 9.48 4.06 8.57
CA LEU A 76 9.02 3.95 7.19
C LEU A 76 9.44 5.13 6.30
N PRO A 77 9.24 6.41 6.68
CA PRO A 77 9.74 7.53 5.89
C PRO A 77 11.27 7.64 5.95
N ALA A 78 11.91 7.31 7.08
CA ALA A 78 13.37 7.32 7.19
C ALA A 78 14.04 6.34 6.21
N LYS A 79 13.45 5.15 6.03
CA LYS A 79 13.88 4.13 5.05
C LYS A 79 13.21 4.29 3.68
N ARG A 80 12.47 5.38 3.44
CA ARG A 80 11.81 5.73 2.17
C ARG A 80 10.72 4.76 1.68
N PHE A 81 10.13 3.96 2.58
CA PHE A 81 9.01 3.09 2.26
C PHE A 81 7.70 3.86 2.05
N ILE A 82 7.57 5.02 2.69
CA ILE A 82 6.45 5.96 2.52
C ILE A 82 6.98 7.40 2.42
N ILE A 83 6.16 8.29 1.88
CA ILE A 83 6.32 9.74 1.97
C ILE A 83 5.16 10.27 2.80
N SER A 84 5.47 11.09 3.81
CA SER A 84 4.47 11.72 4.69
C SER A 84 4.27 13.18 4.32
N PHE A 85 3.01 13.60 4.27
CA PHE A 85 2.63 15.00 4.04
C PHE A 85 2.21 15.68 5.34
N GLU A 86 2.35 17.00 5.41
CA GLU A 86 1.88 17.79 6.57
C GLU A 86 0.36 17.66 6.80
N SER A 87 -0.40 17.33 5.75
CA SER A 87 -1.84 17.06 5.83
C SER A 87 -2.21 15.82 6.64
N GLY A 88 -1.22 15.00 7.05
CA GLY A 88 -1.45 13.73 7.74
C GLY A 88 -1.76 12.56 6.81
N ILE A 89 -1.73 12.77 5.50
CA ILE A 89 -1.80 11.74 4.46
C ILE A 89 -0.38 11.19 4.22
N ILE A 90 -0.28 9.92 3.81
CA ILE A 90 0.97 9.34 3.31
C ILE A 90 0.75 8.77 1.91
N VAL A 91 1.84 8.60 1.15
CA VAL A 91 1.86 7.83 -0.09
C VAL A 91 2.93 6.73 -0.03
N ILE A 92 2.61 5.57 -0.58
CA ILE A 92 3.53 4.43 -0.63
C ILE A 92 4.50 4.59 -1.80
N THR A 93 5.79 4.70 -1.50
CA THR A 93 6.83 4.95 -2.52
C THR A 93 6.88 3.85 -3.58
N HIS A 94 6.62 2.61 -3.17
CA HIS A 94 6.72 1.42 -4.04
C HIS A 94 5.36 0.97 -4.61
N TRP A 95 4.35 1.84 -4.62
CA TRP A 95 2.99 1.48 -5.02
C TRP A 95 2.91 0.76 -6.38
N LYS A 96 3.56 1.33 -7.40
CA LYS A 96 3.60 0.73 -8.74
C LYS A 96 4.34 -0.60 -8.76
N ILE A 97 5.41 -0.75 -7.97
CA ILE A 97 6.15 -2.02 -7.90
C ILE A 97 5.27 -3.11 -7.28
N ASN A 98 4.46 -2.74 -6.29
CA ASN A 98 3.54 -3.65 -5.62
C ASN A 98 2.34 -4.01 -6.50
N ASN A 99 1.71 -3.04 -7.16
CA ASN A 99 0.40 -3.21 -7.81
C ASN A 99 0.40 -3.03 -9.34
N TYR A 100 1.57 -3.02 -10.00
CA TYR A 100 1.61 -3.02 -11.46
C TYR A 100 1.10 -4.35 -12.01
N ILE A 101 -0.04 -4.28 -12.71
CA ILE A 101 -0.62 -5.42 -13.41
C ILE A 101 -0.25 -5.28 -14.89
N GLN A 102 0.67 -6.14 -15.33
CA GLN A 102 1.05 -6.24 -16.73
C GLN A 102 -0.15 -6.78 -17.53
N LYS A 103 -0.54 -6.09 -18.61
CA LYS A 103 -1.75 -6.41 -19.40
C LYS A 103 -1.70 -7.77 -20.10
N ASP A 104 -0.51 -8.38 -20.19
CA ASP A 104 -0.21 -9.47 -21.13
C ASP A 104 0.24 -10.78 -20.44
N ARG A 105 -0.22 -11.06 -19.21
CA ARG A 105 0.07 -12.33 -18.51
C ARG A 105 -1.08 -13.32 -18.57
#